data_AF-A0AAV9N0K9-F1
#
_entry.id   AF-A0AAV9N0K9-F1
#
_cell.length_a   1.000
_cell.length_b   1.000
_cell.length_c   1.000
_cell.angle_alpha   90.00
_cell.angle_beta   90.00
_cell.angle_gamma   90.00
#
_symmetry.space_group_name_H-M   'P 1'
#
loop_
_entity.id
_entity.type
_entity.pdbx_description
1 polymer ?
#
loop_
_entity_poly.entity_id
_entity_poly.type
_entity_poly.pdbx_seq_one_letter_code
_entity_poly.pdbx_strand_id
1 'polypeptide(L)'
;MTAIFPYFEIPPPHEGAIAVYSRPNPNGRTDGYFCTKCGSRLIHVSVGHDGVPEPNLSVKSGCLDGMTKEMIRGAVHIWTKEAVMDIPEGVEAYEEEPVGGSFK
;
A
#
# COMPACT_ATOMS: atom_id res chain seq x y z
N MET A 1 7.25 -1.71 -1.05
CA MET A 1 6.77 -2.18 0.26
C MET A 1 5.62 -1.30 0.71
N THR A 2 4.60 -1.93 1.27
CA THR A 2 3.36 -1.29 1.73
C THR A 2 3.00 -1.92 3.07
N ALA A 3 2.44 -1.13 3.99
CA ALA A 3 1.81 -1.62 5.20
C ALA A 3 0.29 -1.42 5.08
N ILE A 4 -0.48 -2.43 5.50
CA ILE A 4 -1.94 -2.41 5.43
C ILE A 4 -2.50 -1.89 6.74
N PHE A 5 -3.45 -0.97 6.65
CA PHE A 5 -4.15 -0.39 7.79
C PHE A 5 -5.66 -0.42 7.54
N PRO A 6 -6.49 -0.43 8.60
CA PRO A 6 -7.89 -0.03 8.48
C PRO A 6 -8.00 1.35 7.82
N TYR A 7 -9.07 1.60 7.10
CA TYR A 7 -9.27 2.85 6.39
C TYR A 7 -9.19 4.06 7.34
N PHE A 8 -8.45 5.08 6.92
CA PHE A 8 -8.39 6.39 7.57
C PHE A 8 -8.13 7.49 6.55
N GLU A 9 -8.48 8.72 6.91
CA GLU A 9 -8.19 9.90 6.11
C GLU A 9 -6.87 10.54 6.58
N ILE A 10 -6.06 11.01 5.63
CA ILE A 10 -4.88 11.83 5.95
C ILE A 10 -5.24 13.31 5.78
N PRO A 11 -5.29 14.09 6.86
CA PRO A 11 -5.43 15.54 6.73
C PRO A 11 -4.17 16.13 6.09
N PRO A 12 -4.30 17.01 5.08
CA PRO A 12 -3.14 17.64 4.48
C PRO A 12 -2.52 18.64 5.46
N PRO A 13 -1.18 18.72 5.57
CA PRO A 13 -0.52 19.67 6.47
C PRO A 13 -0.74 21.15 6.08
N HIS A 14 -1.06 21.39 4.81
CA HIS A 14 -1.48 22.68 4.25
C HIS A 14 -2.26 22.42 2.95
N GLU A 15 -3.02 23.41 2.48
CA GLU A 15 -3.77 23.31 1.23
C GLU A 15 -2.85 22.96 0.06
N GLY A 16 -3.25 21.98 -0.76
CA GLY A 16 -2.49 21.52 -1.92
C GLY A 16 -1.26 20.65 -1.60
N ALA A 17 -1.00 20.28 -0.33
CA ALA A 17 0.11 19.39 0.04
C ALA A 17 -0.04 17.95 -0.48
N ILE A 18 -1.29 17.51 -0.69
CA ILE A 18 -1.65 16.16 -1.12
C ILE A 18 -2.57 16.28 -2.34
N ALA A 19 -2.20 15.58 -3.42
CA ALA A 19 -3.03 15.42 -4.62
C ALA A 19 -3.53 13.98 -4.73
N VAL A 20 -4.72 13.81 -5.30
CA VAL A 20 -5.31 12.49 -5.57
C VAL A 20 -5.26 12.21 -7.07
N TYR A 21 -4.77 11.03 -7.42
CA TYR A 21 -4.84 10.50 -8.78
C TYR A 21 -5.59 9.18 -8.78
N SER A 22 -6.69 9.13 -9.51
CA SER A 22 -7.59 7.98 -9.59
C SER A 22 -7.42 7.24 -10.92
N ARG A 23 -7.33 5.91 -10.84
CA ARG A 23 -7.21 5.02 -11.99
C ARG A 23 -8.38 4.04 -12.02
N PRO A 24 -9.05 3.83 -13.17
CA PRO A 24 -10.08 2.79 -13.24
C PRO A 24 -9.46 1.41 -13.03
N ASN A 25 -10.20 0.50 -12.40
CA ASN A 25 -9.86 -0.90 -12.22
C ASN A 25 -11.12 -1.78 -12.43
N PRO A 26 -11.00 -3.13 -12.50
CA PRO A 26 -12.15 -3.99 -12.76
C PRO A 26 -13.31 -3.89 -11.74
N ASN A 27 -13.04 -3.38 -10.54
CA ASN A 27 -13.99 -3.29 -9.42
C ASN A 27 -14.42 -1.85 -9.11
N GLY A 28 -14.04 -0.87 -9.93
CA GLY A 28 -14.34 0.55 -9.75
C GLY A 28 -13.11 1.39 -10.09
N ARG A 29 -12.45 1.93 -9.06
CA ARG A 29 -11.20 2.70 -9.24
C ARG A 29 -10.24 2.49 -8.09
N THR A 30 -8.98 2.85 -8.30
CA THR A 30 -7.95 2.94 -7.26
C THR A 30 -7.57 4.40 -7.11
N ASP A 31 -7.77 4.92 -5.90
CA ASP A 31 -7.40 6.28 -5.53
C ASP A 31 -6.00 6.26 -4.90
N GLY A 32 -5.07 6.99 -5.48
CA GLY A 32 -3.71 7.18 -4.97
C GLY A 32 -3.52 8.60 -4.44
N TYR A 33 -3.04 8.72 -3.20
CA TYR A 33 -2.73 9.99 -2.56
C TYR A 33 -1.23 10.24 -2.65
N PHE A 34 -0.83 11.40 -3.17
CA PHE A 34 0.55 11.73 -3.47
C PHE A 34 0.95 13.06 -2.84
N CYS A 35 2.17 13.11 -2.29
CA CYS A 35 2.77 14.37 -1.87
C CYS A 35 3.10 15.22 -3.10
N THR A 36 2.57 16.44 -3.18
CA THR A 36 2.79 17.35 -4.32
C THR A 36 4.20 17.91 -4.38
N LYS A 37 4.94 17.88 -3.26
CA LYS A 37 6.32 18.37 -3.17
C LYS A 37 7.34 17.38 -3.73
N CYS A 38 7.22 16.08 -3.38
CA CYS A 38 8.21 15.06 -3.75
C CYS A 38 7.69 13.96 -4.68
N GLY A 39 6.40 13.97 -5.01
CA GLY A 39 5.76 12.95 -5.85
C GLY A 39 5.59 11.58 -5.20
N SER A 40 5.95 11.41 -3.93
CA SER A 40 5.82 10.14 -3.24
C SER A 40 4.35 9.77 -3.03
N ARG A 41 3.98 8.54 -3.42
CA ARG A 41 2.71 7.93 -3.02
C ARG A 41 2.67 7.71 -1.51
N LEU A 42 1.68 8.24 -0.84
CA LEU A 42 1.46 8.10 0.60
C LEU A 42 0.52 6.92 0.88
N ILE A 43 -0.65 6.94 0.24
CA ILE A 43 -1.70 5.92 0.36
C ILE A 43 -2.14 5.48 -1.04
N HIS A 44 -2.55 4.22 -1.16
CA HIS A 44 -3.53 3.82 -2.18
C HIS A 44 -4.69 3.07 -1.53
N VAL A 45 -5.89 3.25 -2.07
CA VAL A 45 -7.10 2.52 -1.67
C VAL A 45 -7.96 2.21 -2.89
N SER A 46 -8.54 1.02 -2.92
CA SER A 46 -9.54 0.67 -3.93
C SER A 46 -10.90 1.21 -3.51
N VAL A 47 -11.65 1.74 -4.46
CA VAL A 47 -12.99 2.29 -4.26
C VAL A 47 -13.93 1.57 -5.21
N GLY A 48 -15.00 1.02 -4.66
CA GLY A 48 -16.02 0.30 -5.39
C GLY A 48 -16.75 1.17 -6.42
N HIS A 49 -17.51 0.52 -7.30
CA HIS A 49 -18.40 1.21 -8.26
C HIS A 49 -19.47 2.07 -7.57
N ASP A 50 -19.86 1.72 -6.35
CA ASP A 50 -20.75 2.47 -5.47
C ASP A 50 -20.09 3.71 -4.83
N GLY A 51 -18.79 3.91 -5.05
CA GLY A 51 -18.02 5.00 -4.49
C GLY A 51 -17.52 4.75 -3.07
N VAL A 52 -17.73 3.56 -2.51
CA VAL A 52 -17.32 3.21 -1.15
C VAL A 52 -15.88 2.69 -1.15
N PRO A 53 -14.96 3.28 -0.34
CA PRO A 53 -13.61 2.76 -0.19
C PRO A 53 -13.60 1.38 0.48
N GLU A 54 -12.64 0.53 0.10
CA GLU A 54 -12.38 -0.73 0.78
C GLU A 54 -12.05 -0.50 2.28
N PRO A 55 -12.38 -1.47 3.16
CA PRO A 55 -12.15 -1.33 4.61
C PRO A 55 -10.68 -1.14 5.00
N ASN A 56 -9.77 -1.59 4.14
CA ASN A 56 -8.34 -1.50 4.34
C ASN A 56 -7.70 -0.62 3.26
N LEU A 57 -6.66 0.10 3.64
CA LEU A 57 -5.83 0.89 2.75
C LEU A 57 -4.36 0.53 2.87
N SER A 58 -3.62 0.91 1.83
CA SER A 58 -2.20 0.60 1.67
C SER A 58 -1.35 1.85 1.88
N VAL A 59 -0.56 1.89 2.94
CA VAL A 59 0.37 2.99 3.24
C VAL A 59 1.77 2.66 2.74
N LYS A 60 2.45 3.61 2.12
CA LYS A 60 3.87 3.46 1.76
C LYS A 60 4.70 3.34 3.04
N SER A 61 5.27 2.17 3.30
CA SER A 61 5.99 1.87 4.56
C SER A 61 7.16 2.83 4.83
N GLY A 62 7.83 3.33 3.80
CA GLY A 62 8.92 4.30 3.95
C GLY A 62 8.49 5.69 4.43
N CYS A 63 7.18 5.93 4.61
CA CYS A 63 6.63 7.14 5.20
C CYS A 63 6.22 6.93 6.68
N LEU A 64 6.50 5.76 7.27
CA LEU A 64 6.15 5.43 8.64
C LEU A 64 7.39 5.44 9.53
N ASP A 65 7.40 6.30 10.55
CA ASP A 65 8.50 6.37 11.52
C ASP A 65 8.56 5.11 12.41
N GLY A 66 7.43 4.44 12.61
CA GLY A 66 7.32 3.23 13.44
C GLY A 66 7.74 1.93 12.75
N MET A 67 8.19 1.97 11.49
CA MET A 67 8.56 0.75 10.76
C MET A 67 9.96 0.29 11.17
N THR A 68 10.05 -0.91 11.75
CA THR A 68 11.33 -1.50 12.18
C THR A 68 11.83 -2.56 11.19
N LYS A 69 13.13 -2.87 11.23
CA LYS A 69 13.71 -3.93 10.40
C LYS A 69 13.15 -5.29 10.77
N GLU A 70 12.87 -5.50 12.04
CA GLU A 70 12.31 -6.71 12.61
C GLU A 70 10.90 -6.96 12.06
N MET A 71 10.07 -5.93 11.98
CA MET A 71 8.73 -6.01 11.35
C MET A 71 8.83 -6.36 9.86
N ILE A 72 9.81 -5.82 9.14
CA ILE A 72 10.04 -6.14 7.73
C ILE A 72 10.46 -7.61 7.58
N ARG A 73 11.34 -8.11 8.44
CA ARG A 73 11.86 -9.48 8.37
C ARG A 73 10.83 -10.55 8.72
N GLY A 74 9.74 -10.19 9.40
CA GLY A 74 8.62 -11.10 9.68
C GLY A 74 7.39 -10.87 8.80
N ALA A 75 7.47 -9.96 7.82
CA ALA A 75 6.36 -9.67 6.92
C ALA A 75 6.15 -10.77 5.90
N VAL A 76 4.97 -10.80 5.28
CA VAL A 76 4.73 -11.66 4.11
C VAL A 76 5.39 -11.04 2.89
N HIS A 77 6.21 -11.83 2.19
CA HIS A 77 6.92 -11.39 0.99
C HIS A 77 6.19 -11.88 -0.27
N ILE A 78 5.70 -10.96 -1.08
CA ILE A 78 5.06 -11.27 -2.38
C ILE A 78 5.97 -10.84 -3.52
N TRP A 79 5.75 -11.39 -4.71
CA TRP A 79 6.57 -11.14 -5.91
C TRP A 79 8.06 -11.51 -5.71
N THR A 80 8.33 -12.60 -4.99
CA THR A 80 9.70 -12.98 -4.60
C THR A 80 10.59 -13.37 -5.78
N LYS A 81 10.02 -13.75 -6.93
CA LYS A 81 10.77 -14.04 -8.16
C LYS A 81 11.56 -12.84 -8.70
N GLU A 82 11.11 -11.62 -8.37
CA GLU A 82 11.69 -10.34 -8.77
C GLU A 82 12.36 -9.61 -7.59
N ALA A 83 12.63 -10.32 -6.49
CA ALA A 83 13.22 -9.73 -5.30
C ALA A 83 14.63 -9.18 -5.59
N VAL A 84 14.82 -7.89 -5.32
CA VAL A 84 16.12 -7.20 -5.43
C VAL A 84 16.86 -7.15 -4.08
N MET A 85 16.29 -7.77 -3.05
CA MET A 85 16.82 -7.86 -1.69
C MET A 85 16.62 -9.30 -1.19
N ASP A 86 17.47 -9.72 -0.26
CA ASP A 86 17.36 -11.06 0.33
C ASP A 86 16.02 -11.24 1.06
N ILE A 87 15.41 -12.41 0.86
CA ILE A 87 14.20 -12.83 1.56
C ILE A 87 14.61 -13.65 2.78
N PRO A 88 14.17 -13.30 3.99
CA PRO A 88 14.53 -14.07 5.19
C PRO A 88 14.07 -15.53 5.12
N GLU A 89 14.86 -16.45 5.66
CA GLU A 89 14.46 -17.87 5.73
C GLU A 89 13.25 -18.07 6.65
N GLY A 90 12.35 -18.97 6.25
CA GLY A 90 11.20 -19.38 7.08
C GLY A 90 10.03 -18.40 7.11
N VAL A 91 10.08 -17.28 6.38
CA VAL A 91 8.93 -16.36 6.24
C VAL A 91 7.96 -16.85 5.17
N GLU A 92 6.70 -16.46 5.33
CA GLU A 92 5.70 -16.67 4.28
C GLU A 92 6.05 -15.85 3.05
N ALA A 93 6.18 -16.55 1.92
CA ALA A 93 6.70 -15.98 0.68
C ALA A 93 5.97 -16.53 -0.54
N TYR A 94 5.69 -15.66 -1.50
CA TYR A 94 5.03 -15.99 -2.77
C TYR A 94 5.80 -15.41 -3.94
N GLU A 95 6.06 -16.24 -4.96
CA GLU A 95 6.77 -15.83 -6.19
C GLU A 95 6.02 -14.75 -6.97
N GLU A 96 4.70 -14.69 -6.82
CA GLU A 96 3.79 -13.76 -7.49
C GLU A 96 2.71 -13.28 -6.51
N GLU A 97 1.50 -13.00 -7.00
CA GLU A 97 0.34 -12.70 -6.17
C GLU A 97 -0.11 -13.95 -5.37
N PRO A 98 -0.46 -13.81 -4.07
CA PRO A 98 -0.97 -14.93 -3.28
C PRO A 98 -2.23 -15.56 -3.86
N VAL A 99 -2.39 -16.87 -3.64
CA VAL A 99 -3.58 -17.63 -4.06
C VAL A 99 -4.79 -17.11 -3.26
N GLY A 100 -5.76 -16.50 -3.96
CA GLY A 100 -6.92 -15.84 -3.34
C GLY A 100 -6.87 -14.30 -3.37
N GLY A 101 -5.78 -13.70 -3.87
CA GLY A 101 -5.61 -12.26 -4.05
C GLY A 101 -4.87 -11.58 -2.90
N SER A 102 -5.12 -10.27 -2.72
CA SER A 102 -4.53 -9.48 -1.63
C SER A 102 -4.97 -9.96 -0.24
N PHE A 103 -4.08 -9.85 0.75
CA PHE A 103 -4.36 -10.15 2.17
C PHE A 103 -5.55 -9.29 2.65
N LYS A 104 -6.68 -9.94 2.94
CA LYS A 104 -7.90 -9.30 3.45
C LYS A 104 -7.95 -9.34 4.97
#